data_AF-A0A0N0JK18-F1
#
_entry.id   AF-A0A0N0JK18-F1
#
_cell.length_a   1.000
_cell.length_b   1.000
_cell.length_c   1.000
_cell.angle_alpha   90.00
_cell.angle_beta   90.00
_cell.angle_gamma   90.00
#
_symmetry.space_group_name_H-M   'P 1'
#
loop_
_entity.id
_entity.type
_entity.pdbx_description
1 polymer ?
#
loop_
_entity_poly.entity_id
_entity_poly.type
_entity_poly.pdbx_seq_one_letter_code
_entity_poly.pdbx_strand_id
1 'polypeptide(L)'
;MLGKWIGRVLVAGVVGFAGYAGWDYYKAGFHYLPDLPPGAFPISFTSGLKAVIVDIPDERETRRYFGFPLQVPYYLEDVWSFCRRPTEEELADAEKFIADRNMPGERFEAVCKIQADKDTVVRGLISSVPRL
;
A
#
# COMPACT_ATOMS: atom_id res chain seq x y z
N MET A 1 7.19 20.73 43.28
CA MET A 1 7.82 21.11 41.98
C MET A 1 7.90 19.95 41.00
N LEU A 2 8.24 18.72 41.43
CA LEU A 2 8.37 17.53 40.56
C LEU A 2 7.10 17.18 39.75
N GLY A 3 5.90 17.25 40.35
CA GLY A 3 4.64 16.93 39.65
C GLY A 3 4.31 17.84 38.46
N LYS A 4 4.69 19.12 38.51
CA LYS A 4 4.50 20.04 37.37
C LYS A 4 5.41 19.70 36.18
N TRP A 5 6.61 19.18 36.45
CA TRP A 5 7.55 18.74 35.42
C TRP A 5 7.13 17.41 34.80
N ILE A 6 6.66 16.46 35.60
CA ILE A 6 6.09 15.19 35.11
C ILE A 6 4.90 15.48 34.18
N GLY A 7 3.98 16.35 34.60
CA GLY A 7 2.84 16.75 33.77
C GLY A 7 3.25 17.37 32.43
N ARG A 8 4.28 18.24 32.42
CA ARG A 8 4.81 18.84 31.20
C ARG A 8 5.43 17.81 30.25
N VAL A 9 6.17 16.84 30.78
CA VAL A 9 6.77 15.76 29.97
C VAL A 9 5.70 14.88 29.36
N LEU A 10 4.65 14.52 30.12
CA LEU A 10 3.53 13.75 29.60
C LEU A 10 2.81 14.49 28.48
N VAL A 11 2.50 15.78 28.67
CA VAL A 11 1.87 16.60 27.63
C VAL A 11 2.76 16.70 26.39
N ALA A 12 4.06 16.95 26.55
CA ALA A 12 4.99 16.98 25.44
C ALA A 12 5.05 15.64 24.69
N GLY A 13 5.03 14.52 25.42
CA GLY A 13 4.97 13.17 24.85
C GLY A 13 3.70 12.94 24.02
N VAL A 14 2.53 13.33 24.56
CA VAL A 14 1.25 13.21 23.86
C VAL A 14 1.21 14.08 22.60
N VAL A 15 1.66 15.34 22.70
CA VAL A 15 1.70 16.27 21.55
C VAL A 15 2.67 15.77 20.49
N GLY A 16 3.86 15.31 20.89
CA GLY A 16 4.84 14.73 19.96
C GLY A 16 4.30 13.49 19.25
N PHE A 17 3.65 12.58 19.99
CA PHE A 17 3.03 11.39 19.42
C PHE A 17 1.90 11.74 18.44
N ALA A 18 0.99 12.64 18.82
CA ALA A 18 -0.11 13.07 17.96
C ALA A 18 0.39 13.75 16.67
N GLY A 19 1.42 14.60 16.78
CA GLY A 19 2.07 15.24 15.64
C GLY A 19 2.70 14.22 14.69
N TYR A 20 3.43 13.24 15.24
CA TYR A 20 4.02 12.16 14.44
C TYR A 20 2.96 11.30 13.75
N ALA A 21 1.93 10.87 14.48
CA ALA A 21 0.85 10.06 13.93
C ALA A 21 0.09 10.79 12.81
N GLY A 22 -0.18 12.09 12.97
CA GLY A 22 -0.79 12.91 11.93
C GLY A 22 0.09 13.06 10.68
N TRP A 23 1.40 13.28 10.87
CA TRP A 23 2.37 13.34 9.77
C TRP A 23 2.48 12.00 9.01
N ASP A 24 2.54 10.89 9.74
CA ASP A 24 2.61 9.55 9.16
C ASP A 24 1.34 9.22 8.35
N TYR A 25 0.16 9.52 8.91
CA TYR A 25 -1.13 9.40 8.22
C TYR A 25 -1.18 10.24 6.93
N TYR A 26 -0.66 11.47 6.99
CA TYR A 26 -0.62 12.35 5.82
C TYR A 26 0.32 11.80 4.74
N LYS A 27 1.54 11.41 5.12
CA LYS A 27 2.54 10.82 4.22
C LYS A 27 2.07 9.52 3.57
N ALA A 28 1.32 8.69 4.31
CA ALA A 28 0.70 7.48 3.78
C ALA A 28 -0.48 7.76 2.82
N GLY A 29 -0.92 9.02 2.69
CA GLY A 29 -1.96 9.42 1.75
C GLY A 29 -3.38 9.04 2.15
N PHE A 30 -3.60 8.64 3.41
CA PHE A 30 -4.91 8.19 3.88
C PHE A 30 -5.97 9.31 3.93
N HIS A 31 -5.56 10.57 3.99
CA HIS A 31 -6.44 11.74 4.00
C HIS A 31 -7.16 12.00 2.66
N TYR A 32 -6.69 11.40 1.56
CA TYR A 32 -7.35 11.40 0.25
C TYR A 32 -7.59 9.98 -0.27
N LEU A 33 -7.62 9.00 0.64
CA LEU A 33 -8.00 7.63 0.29
C LEU A 33 -9.41 7.65 -0.34
N PRO A 34 -9.59 7.10 -1.56
CA PRO A 34 -10.91 6.98 -2.16
C PRO A 34 -11.82 6.05 -1.35
N ASP A 35 -13.13 6.18 -1.57
CA ASP A 35 -14.11 5.26 -0.99
C ASP A 35 -13.79 3.81 -1.36
N LEU A 36 -13.78 2.95 -0.34
CA LEU A 36 -13.41 1.55 -0.49
C LEU A 36 -14.62 0.73 -0.95
N PRO A 37 -14.49 -0.07 -2.03
CA PRO A 37 -15.49 -1.08 -2.36
C PRO A 37 -15.68 -2.09 -1.21
N PRO A 38 -16.83 -2.77 -1.12
CA PRO A 38 -17.04 -3.81 -0.12
C PRO A 38 -15.96 -4.90 -0.18
N GLY A 39 -15.36 -5.23 0.97
CA GLY A 39 -14.29 -6.23 1.06
C GLY A 39 -12.91 -5.75 0.56
N ALA A 40 -12.80 -4.52 0.04
CA ALA A 40 -11.52 -3.94 -0.33
C ALA A 40 -10.78 -3.41 0.89
N PHE A 41 -9.45 -3.38 0.82
CA PHE A 41 -8.61 -2.83 1.88
C PHE A 41 -7.43 -2.03 1.31
N PRO A 42 -7.01 -0.96 1.99
CA PRO A 42 -5.91 -0.12 1.53
C PRO A 42 -4.56 -0.56 2.10
N ILE A 43 -3.51 -0.40 1.30
CA ILE A 43 -2.11 -0.46 1.73
C ILE A 43 -1.36 0.71 1.11
N SER A 44 -0.68 1.50 1.94
CA SER A 44 0.36 2.43 1.49
C SER A 44 1.73 1.77 1.70
N PHE A 45 2.43 1.49 0.60
CA PHE A 45 3.76 0.89 0.66
C PHE A 45 4.84 1.97 0.80
N THR A 46 5.93 1.63 1.47
CA THR A 46 7.11 2.51 1.59
C THR A 46 7.80 2.76 0.24
N SER A 47 7.53 1.92 -0.77
CA SER A 47 7.96 2.13 -2.16
C SER A 47 7.21 3.26 -2.88
N GLY A 48 6.21 3.88 -2.25
CA GLY A 48 5.39 4.94 -2.82
C GLY A 48 4.14 4.45 -3.55
N LEU A 49 3.98 3.13 -3.73
CA LEU A 49 2.74 2.56 -4.25
C LEU A 49 1.63 2.68 -3.21
N LYS A 50 0.51 3.32 -3.59
CA LYS A 50 -0.72 3.37 -2.80
C LYS A 50 -1.78 2.50 -3.46
N ALA A 51 -2.25 1.50 -2.74
CA ALA A 51 -3.03 0.40 -3.29
C ALA A 51 -4.37 0.22 -2.56
N VAL A 52 -5.46 0.24 -3.29
CA VAL A 52 -6.77 -0.27 -2.87
C VAL A 52 -6.90 -1.68 -3.43
N ILE A 53 -6.74 -2.69 -2.59
CA ILE A 53 -6.81 -4.09 -2.99
C ILE A 53 -8.28 -4.52 -3.02
N VAL A 54 -8.75 -5.02 -4.15
CA VAL A 54 -10.15 -5.36 -4.41
C VAL A 54 -10.26 -6.84 -4.81
N ASP A 55 -11.28 -7.53 -4.30
CA ASP A 55 -11.58 -8.95 -4.59
C ASP A 55 -10.45 -9.95 -4.27
N ILE A 56 -9.55 -9.57 -3.34
CA ILE A 56 -8.49 -10.42 -2.80
C ILE A 56 -8.69 -10.49 -1.28
N PRO A 57 -8.62 -11.68 -0.66
CA PRO A 57 -8.71 -11.79 0.79
C PRO A 57 -7.62 -10.99 1.50
N ASP A 58 -7.99 -10.30 2.58
CA ASP A 58 -7.03 -9.61 3.44
C ASP A 58 -6.27 -10.64 4.30
N GLU A 59 -5.11 -11.07 3.81
CA GLU A 59 -4.22 -11.99 4.53
C GLU A 59 -3.08 -11.25 5.23
N ARG A 60 -3.23 -9.96 5.56
CA ARG A 60 -2.16 -9.18 6.20
C ARG A 60 -1.73 -9.74 7.56
N GLU A 61 -2.55 -10.56 8.21
CA GLU A 61 -2.18 -11.23 9.47
C GLU A 61 -1.18 -12.37 9.26
N THR A 62 -1.32 -13.12 8.17
CA THR A 62 -0.53 -14.33 7.88
C THR A 62 0.52 -14.13 6.78
N ARG A 63 0.42 -13.03 6.02
CA ARG A 63 1.30 -12.72 4.88
C ARG A 63 1.84 -11.30 4.98
N ARG A 64 3.01 -11.10 4.38
CA ARG A 64 3.66 -9.80 4.21
C ARG A 64 3.59 -9.41 2.74
N TYR A 65 2.95 -8.29 2.46
CA TYR A 65 2.78 -7.75 1.11
C TYR A 65 3.95 -6.84 0.74
N PHE A 66 4.30 -6.84 -0.54
CA PHE A 66 5.31 -5.99 -1.14
C PHE A 66 4.71 -5.29 -2.37
N GLY A 67 4.91 -3.99 -2.46
CA GLY A 67 4.45 -3.17 -3.59
C GLY A 67 5.61 -2.78 -4.49
N PHE A 68 5.48 -3.06 -5.78
CA PHE A 68 6.47 -2.80 -6.82
C PHE A 68 5.93 -1.72 -7.76
N PRO A 69 6.25 -0.43 -7.49
CA PRO A 69 5.84 0.65 -8.38
C PRO A 69 6.50 0.50 -9.75
N LEU A 70 5.73 0.72 -10.81
CA LEU A 70 6.25 0.90 -12.16
C LEU A 70 6.48 2.37 -12.44
N GLN A 71 7.32 2.65 -13.45
CA GLN A 71 7.53 4.01 -13.92
C GLN A 71 6.25 4.53 -14.58
N VAL A 72 5.72 5.62 -14.03
CA VAL A 72 4.56 6.34 -14.56
C VAL A 72 4.91 7.83 -14.68
N PRO A 73 4.12 8.64 -15.40
CA PRO A 73 4.23 10.09 -15.35
C PRO A 73 4.14 10.62 -13.91
N TYR A 74 4.89 11.68 -13.61
CA TYR A 74 5.05 12.20 -12.24
C TYR A 74 3.73 12.50 -11.53
N TYR A 75 2.70 12.94 -12.25
CA TYR A 75 1.39 13.28 -11.69
C TYR A 75 0.55 12.05 -11.29
N LEU A 76 0.98 10.83 -11.66
CA LEU A 76 0.35 9.57 -11.29
C LEU A 76 1.12 8.81 -10.19
N GLU A 77 2.32 9.26 -9.82
CA GLU A 77 3.17 8.55 -8.86
C GLU A 77 2.49 8.45 -7.48
N ASP A 78 1.82 9.52 -7.06
CA ASP A 78 1.24 9.62 -5.72
C ASP A 78 -0.25 9.26 -5.63
N VAL A 79 -0.86 8.82 -6.72
CA VAL A 79 -2.30 8.52 -6.80
C VAL A 79 -2.60 7.11 -6.26
N TRP A 80 -3.74 6.96 -5.58
CA TRP A 80 -4.26 5.64 -5.19
C TRP A 80 -4.65 4.82 -6.42
N SER A 81 -4.14 3.60 -6.48
CA SER A 81 -4.41 2.66 -7.56
C SER A 81 -5.32 1.53 -7.08
N PHE A 82 -6.22 1.06 -7.94
CA PHE A 82 -7.06 -0.10 -7.66
C PHE A 82 -6.35 -1.36 -8.14
N CYS A 83 -6.15 -2.31 -7.22
CA CYS A 83 -5.37 -3.50 -7.44
C CYS A 83 -6.28 -4.73 -7.41
N ARG A 84 -6.23 -5.53 -8.46
CA ARG A 84 -7.03 -6.75 -8.62
C ARG A 84 -6.12 -7.90 -9.05
N ARG A 85 -6.62 -9.13 -8.94
CA ARG A 85 -5.93 -10.30 -9.50
C ARG A 85 -5.63 -10.07 -10.99
N PRO A 86 -4.51 -10.63 -11.49
CA PRO A 86 -4.18 -10.53 -12.91
C PRO A 86 -5.31 -11.11 -13.76
N THR A 87 -5.62 -10.41 -14.85
CA THR A 87 -6.48 -10.92 -15.92
C THR A 87 -5.78 -12.02 -16.71
N GLU A 88 -6.51 -12.76 -17.57
CA GLU A 88 -5.92 -13.84 -18.38
C GLU A 88 -4.75 -13.36 -19.23
N GLU A 89 -4.81 -12.13 -19.76
CA GLU A 89 -3.74 -11.52 -20.56
C GLU A 89 -2.49 -11.16 -19.72
N GLU A 90 -2.67 -10.93 -18.41
CA GLU A 90 -1.60 -10.53 -17.49
C GLU A 90 -0.94 -11.71 -16.78
N LEU A 91 -1.51 -12.92 -16.89
CA LEU A 91 -1.02 -14.11 -16.19
C LEU A 91 0.42 -14.44 -16.58
N ALA A 92 0.76 -14.39 -17.87
CA ALA A 92 2.11 -14.69 -18.34
C ALA A 92 3.16 -13.75 -17.75
N ASP A 93 2.83 -12.45 -17.66
CA ASP A 93 3.72 -11.45 -17.07
C ASP A 93 3.82 -11.61 -15.55
N ALA A 94 2.72 -11.96 -14.88
CA ALA A 94 2.70 -12.24 -13.44
C ALA A 94 3.54 -13.48 -13.09
N GLU A 95 3.43 -14.56 -13.87
CA GLU A 95 4.24 -15.76 -13.72
C GLU A 95 5.72 -15.48 -13.94
N LYS A 96 6.05 -14.73 -15.00
CA LYS A 96 7.42 -14.31 -15.27
C LYS A 96 7.99 -13.46 -14.13
N PHE A 97 7.21 -12.51 -13.61
CA PHE A 97 7.63 -11.66 -12.50
C PHE A 97 8.02 -12.47 -11.25
N ILE A 98 7.26 -13.52 -10.93
CA ILE A 98 7.58 -14.41 -9.80
C ILE A 98 8.79 -15.29 -10.13
N ALA A 99 8.87 -15.84 -11.35
CA ALA A 99 9.97 -16.68 -11.78
C ALA A 99 11.32 -15.95 -11.74
N ASP A 100 11.37 -14.70 -12.20
CA ASP A 100 12.59 -13.89 -12.22
C ASP A 100 13.11 -13.58 -10.81
N ARG A 101 12.21 -13.48 -9.82
CA ARG A 101 12.56 -13.15 -8.44
C ARG A 101 12.85 -14.37 -7.59
N ASN A 102 12.20 -15.50 -7.89
CA ASN A 102 12.44 -16.80 -7.29
C ASN A 102 12.52 -16.78 -5.75
N MET A 103 11.60 -16.07 -5.11
CA MET A 103 11.57 -15.96 -3.64
C MET A 103 10.73 -17.09 -3.01
N PRO A 104 11.21 -17.75 -1.94
CA PRO A 104 10.47 -18.83 -1.30
C PRO A 104 9.09 -18.38 -0.77
N GLY A 105 8.04 -19.10 -1.16
CA GLY A 105 6.66 -18.83 -0.75
C GLY A 105 6.05 -17.57 -1.35
N GLU A 106 6.73 -16.93 -2.29
CA GLU A 106 6.22 -15.75 -2.98
C GLU A 106 4.98 -16.10 -3.82
N ARG A 107 3.98 -15.24 -3.72
CA ARG A 107 2.74 -15.33 -4.50
C ARG A 107 2.49 -13.98 -5.15
N PHE A 108 2.17 -13.99 -6.43
CA PHE A 108 1.66 -12.80 -7.10
C PHE A 108 0.25 -12.51 -6.59
N GLU A 109 0.00 -11.28 -6.14
CA GLU A 109 -1.30 -10.89 -5.59
C GLU A 109 -2.11 -10.12 -6.61
N ALA A 110 -1.55 -9.03 -7.13
CA ALA A 110 -2.35 -8.06 -7.86
C ALA A 110 -1.57 -7.22 -8.87
N VAL A 111 -2.29 -6.80 -9.90
CA VAL A 111 -1.90 -5.71 -10.80
C VAL A 111 -2.67 -4.45 -10.37
N CYS A 112 -1.93 -3.38 -10.11
CA CYS A 112 -2.47 -2.10 -9.67
C CYS A 112 -2.62 -1.14 -10.84
N LYS A 113 -3.84 -0.66 -11.08
CA LYS A 113 -4.17 0.22 -12.20
C LYS A 113 -4.75 1.54 -11.71
N ILE A 114 -4.44 2.61 -12.44
CA ILE A 114 -5.07 3.93 -12.31
C ILE A 114 -5.93 4.13 -13.55
N GLN A 115 -7.19 4.53 -13.34
CA GLN A 115 -8.05 5.02 -14.41
C GLN A 115 -7.84 6.54 -14.51
N ALA A 116 -7.29 7.00 -15.64
CA ALA A 116 -7.11 8.41 -15.96
C ALA A 116 -7.96 8.73 -17.20
N ASP A 117 -9.14 9.29 -16.97
CA ASP A 117 -10.18 9.47 -18.01
C ASP A 117 -10.46 8.15 -18.76
N LYS A 118 -10.03 8.05 -20.02
CA LYS A 118 -10.22 6.87 -20.88
C LYS A 118 -9.04 5.89 -20.83
N ASP A 119 -7.93 6.31 -20.23
CA ASP A 119 -6.69 5.56 -20.22
C ASP A 119 -6.54 4.76 -18.93
N THR A 120 -6.03 3.55 -19.07
CA THR A 120 -5.70 2.68 -17.96
C THR A 120 -4.18 2.56 -17.86
N VAL A 121 -3.62 3.01 -16.75
CA VAL A 121 -2.18 2.98 -16.51
C VAL A 121 -1.87 1.95 -15.43
N VAL A 122 -0.96 1.01 -15.71
CA VAL A 122 -0.46 0.08 -14.70
C VAL A 122 0.51 0.83 -13.78
N ARG A 123 0.08 1.09 -12.55
CA ARG A 123 0.84 1.83 -11.54
C ARG A 123 1.86 0.95 -10.83
N GLY A 124 1.59 -0.34 -10.68
CA GLY A 124 2.47 -1.23 -9.95
C GLY A 124 1.95 -2.66 -9.86
N LEU A 125 2.76 -3.50 -9.22
CA LEU A 125 2.45 -4.90 -8.96
C LEU A 125 2.53 -5.15 -7.46
N ILE A 126 1.79 -6.14 -6.98
CA ILE A 126 1.84 -6.58 -5.58
C ILE A 126 2.16 -8.06 -5.57
N SER A 127 3.15 -8.43 -4.76
CA SER A 127 3.37 -9.82 -4.34
C SER A 127 3.34 -9.93 -2.83
N SER A 128 3.28 -11.15 -2.32
CA SER A 128 3.36 -11.40 -0.89
C SER A 128 4.12 -12.67 -0.57
N VAL A 129 4.60 -12.78 0.66
CA VAL A 129 5.22 -13.99 1.22
C VAL A 129 4.55 -14.35 2.56
N PRO A 130 4.61 -15.61 3.03
CA PRO A 130 4.19 -15.97 4.38
C PRO A 130 4.96 -15.16 5.44
N ARG A 131 4.29 -14.80 6.53
CA ARG A 131 4.97 -14.33 7.74
C ARG A 131 5.62 -15.52 8.44
N LEU A 132 6.86 -15.35 8.87
CA LEU A 132 7.63 -16.29 9.67
C LEU A 132 7.80 -15.72 11.08
#